data_AF-A0A6A7LVR9-F1
#
_entry.id   AF-A0A6A7LVR9-F1
#
_cell.length_a   1.000
_cell.length_b   1.000
_cell.length_c   1.000
_cell.angle_alpha   90.00
_cell.angle_beta   90.00
_cell.angle_gamma   90.00
#
_symmetry.space_group_name_H-M   'P 1'
#
loop_
_entity.id
_entity.type
_entity.pdbx_description
1 polymer ?
#
loop_
_entity_poly.entity_id
_entity_poly.type
_entity_poly.pdbx_seq_one_letter_code
_entity_poly.pdbx_strand_id
1 'polypeptide(L)' 'MTSLDLALQTMEKVHRMLDQLQFDQEAVVVTGGAAGIGLATCQVLGELNATALLVDVDDSALERAVDELGREGLRCRGYR' A
#
# COMPACT_ATOMS: atom_id res chain seq x y z
N MET A 1 39.12 3.68 5.13
CA MET A 1 37.78 3.65 4.50
C MET A 1 37.88 4.44 3.22
N THR A 2 37.75 3.77 2.08
CA THR A 2 37.86 4.39 0.75
C THR A 2 36.53 5.06 0.37
N SER A 3 36.55 5.96 -0.63
CA SER A 3 35.32 6.55 -1.18
C SER A 3 34.36 5.50 -1.75
N LEU A 4 34.88 4.36 -2.24
CA LEU A 4 34.09 3.24 -2.74
C LEU A 4 33.37 2.50 -1.60
N ASP A 5 34.03 2.31 -0.45
CA ASP A 5 33.42 1.65 0.71
C ASP A 5 32.19 2.42 1.22
N LEU A 6 32.28 3.76 1.29
CA LEU A 6 31.17 4.61 1.72
C LEU A 6 29.98 4.56 0.75
N ALA A 7 30.25 4.52 -0.56
CA ALA A 7 29.21 4.43 -1.57
C ALA A 7 28.44 3.10 -1.45
N LEU A 8 29.15 1.97 -1.29
CA LEU A 8 28.54 0.66 -1.11
C LEU A 8 27.68 0.58 0.16
N GLN A 9 28.18 1.09 1.29
CA GLN A 9 27.41 1.17 2.54
C GLN A 9 26.14 2.01 2.39
N THR A 10 26.21 3.11 1.64
CA THR A 10 25.06 3.97 1.39
C THR A 10 24.02 3.25 0.53
N MET A 11 24.44 2.55 -0.52
CA MET A 11 23.55 1.78 -1.40
C MET A 11 22.85 0.64 -0.64
N GLU A 12 23.58 -0.12 0.18
CA GLU A 12 23.00 -1.17 1.03
C GLU A 12 21.96 -0.60 2.00
N LYS A 13 22.24 0.56 2.59
CA LYS A 13 21.31 1.23 3.51
C LYS A 13 20.04 1.70 2.80
N VAL A 14 20.17 2.24 1.59
CA VAL A 14 19.03 2.66 0.77
C VAL A 14 18.18 1.45 0.37
N HIS A 15 18.81 0.37 -0.11
CA HIS A 15 18.08 -0.85 -0.48
C HIS A 15 17.29 -1.40 0.71
N ARG A 16 17.95 -1.55 1.88
CA ARG A 16 17.30 -2.01 3.11
C ARG A 16 16.14 -1.10 3.54
N MET A 17 16.31 0.21 3.42
CA MET A 17 15.24 1.16 3.76
C MET A 17 14.05 1.01 2.82
N LEU A 18 14.27 0.80 1.52
CA LEU A 18 13.21 0.58 0.55
C LEU A 18 12.47 -0.73 0.81
N ASP A 19 13.19 -1.80 1.14
CA ASP A 19 12.59 -3.09 1.51
C ASP A 19 11.69 -2.98 2.74
N GLN A 20 12.07 -2.18 3.74
CA GLN A 20 11.28 -1.95 4.96
C GLN A 20 9.98 -1.19 4.73
N LEU A 21 9.84 -0.52 3.57
CA LEU A 21 8.62 0.22 3.22
C LEU A 21 7.61 -0.65 2.47
N GLN A 22 8.03 -1.81 1.95
CA GLN A 22 7.18 -2.72 1.18
C GLN A 22 6.48 -3.73 2.09
N PHE A 23 5.28 -4.15 1.68
CA PHE A 23 4.56 -5.28 2.23
C PHE A 23 4.80 -6.51 1.35
N ASP A 24 4.83 -7.69 1.97
CA ASP A 24 4.88 -8.96 1.25
C ASP A 24 3.47 -9.50 0.97
N GLN A 25 2.66 -8.72 0.26
CA GLN A 25 1.25 -9.03 -0.06
C GLN A 25 0.33 -9.21 1.16
N GLU A 26 0.82 -8.81 2.34
CA GLU A 26 0.10 -8.89 3.61
C GLU A 26 -1.22 -8.11 3.57
N ALA A 27 -2.21 -8.61 4.30
CA ALA A 27 -3.50 -7.94 4.40
C ALA A 27 -3.44 -6.76 5.36
N VAL A 28 -3.89 -5.58 4.92
CA VAL A 28 -3.98 -4.37 5.75
C VAL A 28 -5.41 -3.87 5.79
N VAL A 29 -5.96 -3.66 6.98
CA VAL A 29 -7.33 -3.19 7.19
C VAL A 29 -7.35 -1.67 7.29
N VAL A 30 -8.22 -1.03 6.52
CA VAL A 30 -8.41 0.43 6.52
C VAL A 30 -9.88 0.75 6.72
N THR A 31 -10.22 1.30 7.89
CA THR A 31 -11.56 1.80 8.20
C THR A 31 -11.80 3.17 7.58
N GLY A 32 -13.03 3.44 7.11
CA GLY A 32 -13.31 4.59 6.25
C GLY A 32 -12.66 4.45 4.87
N GLY A 33 -12.39 3.22 4.44
CA GLY A 33 -11.55 2.91 3.28
C GLY A 33 -12.18 3.24 1.93
N ALA A 34 -13.47 3.56 1.89
CA ALA A 34 -14.20 3.75 0.63
C ALA A 34 -14.11 5.18 0.06
N ALA A 35 -13.55 6.15 0.80
CA ALA A 35 -13.48 7.54 0.33
C ALA A 35 -12.32 8.34 0.96
N GLY A 36 -12.03 9.50 0.37
CA GLY A 36 -11.13 10.50 0.93
C GLY A 36 -9.76 9.93 1.32
N ILE A 37 -9.34 10.20 2.56
CA ILE A 37 -8.03 9.77 3.07
C ILE A 37 -7.96 8.25 3.19
N GLY A 38 -9.05 7.57 3.56
CA GLY A 38 -9.04 6.11 3.69
C GLY A 38 -8.80 5.44 2.35
N LEU A 39 -9.45 5.91 1.28
CA LEU A 39 -9.22 5.42 -0.08
C LEU A 39 -7.79 5.70 -0.55
N ALA A 40 -7.30 6.93 -0.37
CA ALA A 40 -5.91 7.28 -0.71
C ALA A 40 -4.89 6.43 0.06
N THR A 41 -5.19 6.08 1.31
CA THR A 41 -4.35 5.20 2.12
C THR A 41 -4.34 3.79 1.55
N CYS A 42 -5.49 3.25 1.13
CA CYS A 42 -5.57 1.95 0.47
C CYS A 42 -4.75 1.90 -0.82
N GLN A 43 -4.77 2.98 -1.61
CA GLN A 43 -3.98 3.11 -2.83
C GLN A 43 -2.48 3.05 -2.54
N VAL A 44 -1.98 3.90 -1.65
CA VAL A 44 -0.55 3.93 -1.27
C VAL A 44 -0.09 2.59 -0.69
N LEU A 45 -0.90 1.96 0.17
CA LEU A 45 -0.56 0.64 0.71
C LEU A 45 -0.53 -0.43 -0.38
N GLY A 46 -1.45 -0.38 -1.35
CA GLY A 46 -1.45 -1.24 -2.52
C GLY A 46 -0.20 -1.08 -3.38
N GLU A 47 0.25 0.16 -3.60
CA GLU A 47 1.50 0.47 -4.31
C GLU A 47 2.75 -0.05 -3.57
N LEU A 48 2.68 -0.11 -2.24
CA LEU A 48 3.66 -0.77 -1.39
C LEU A 48 3.45 -2.29 -1.32
N ASN A 49 2.72 -2.87 -2.27
CA ASN A 49 2.48 -4.30 -2.40
C ASN A 49 1.71 -4.94 -1.23
N ALA A 50 0.84 -4.20 -0.54
CA ALA A 50 -0.12 -4.80 0.39
C ALA A 50 -1.35 -5.41 -0.32
N THR A 51 -2.22 -6.06 0.44
CA THR A 51 -3.59 -6.38 0.05
C THR A 51 -4.54 -5.55 0.92
N ALA A 52 -5.18 -4.53 0.35
CA ALA A 52 -6.01 -3.59 1.10
C ALA A 52 -7.41 -4.16 1.39
N LEU A 53 -7.81 -4.20 2.67
CA LEU A 53 -9.16 -4.56 3.12
C LEU A 53 -9.89 -3.26 3.51
N LEU A 54 -10.69 -2.74 2.60
CA LEU A 54 -11.46 -1.51 2.78
C LEU A 54 -12.66 -1.81 3.67
N VAL A 55 -12.79 -1.09 4.78
CA VAL A 55 -13.94 -1.20 5.68
C VAL A 55 -14.70 0.12 5.68
N ASP A 56 -15.98 0.09 5.30
CA ASP A 56 -16.86 1.27 5.29
C ASP A 56 -18.32 0.87 5.44
N VAL A 57 -19.17 1.76 5.95
CA VAL A 57 -20.59 1.48 6.18
C VAL A 57 -21.44 1.62 4.90
N ASP A 58 -20.90 2.31 3.89
CA ASP A 58 -21.52 2.55 2.59
C ASP A 58 -21.07 1.48 1.57
N ASP A 59 -21.94 0.50 1.33
CA ASP A 59 -21.71 -0.59 0.36
C ASP A 59 -21.45 -0.08 -1.06
N SER A 60 -22.16 0.96 -1.48
CA SER A 60 -22.01 1.51 -2.83
C SER A 60 -20.68 2.26 -2.99
N ALA A 61 -20.21 2.91 -1.93
CA ALA A 61 -18.88 3.51 -1.93
C ALA A 61 -17.79 2.43 -1.97
N LEU A 62 -17.93 1.33 -1.22
CA LEU A 62 -17.01 0.19 -1.26
C LEU A 62 -16.89 -0.42 -2.64
N GLU A 63 -18.01 -0.70 -3.30
CA GLU A 63 -18.00 -1.27 -4.66
C GLU A 63 -17.23 -0.38 -5.65
N ARG A 64 -17.49 0.94 -5.63
CA ARG A 64 -16.77 1.89 -6.48
C ARG A 64 -15.28 1.93 -6.18
N ALA A 65 -14.91 1.98 -4.90
CA ALA A 65 -13.52 2.04 -4.46
C ALA A 65 -12.74 0.77 -4.84
N VAL A 66 -13.33 -0.41 -4.64
CA VAL A 66 -12.71 -1.69 -5.04
C VAL A 66 -12.53 -1.77 -6.56
N ASP A 67 -13.54 -1.33 -7.32
CA ASP A 67 -13.46 -1.25 -8.78
C ASP A 67 -12.35 -0.29 -9.25
N GLU A 68 -12.22 0.86 -8.60
CA GLU A 68 -11.20 1.88 -8.89
C GLU A 68 -9.79 1.31 -8.64
N LEU A 69 -9.51 0.84 -7.42
CA LEU A 69 -8.21 0.26 -7.07
C LEU A 69 -7.89 -1.00 -7.88
N GLY A 70 -8.90 -1.82 -8.19
CA GLY A 70 -8.76 -3.01 -9.02
C GLY A 70 -8.35 -2.68 -10.46
N ARG A 71 -8.87 -1.59 -11.05
CA ARG A 71 -8.45 -1.12 -12.40
C ARG A 71 -7.00 -0.63 -12.42
N GLU A 72 -6.48 -0.17 -11.28
CA GLU A 72 -5.06 0.17 -11.11
C GLU A 72 -4.17 -1.06 -10.89
N GLY A 73 -4.75 -2.26 -10.81
CA GLY A 73 -4.01 -3.52 -10.59
C GLY A 73 -3.69 -3.80 -9.13
N LEU A 74 -4.29 -3.06 -8.20
CA LEU A 74 -4.05 -3.21 -6.76
C LEU A 74 -4.91 -4.33 -6.18
N ARG A 75 -4.34 -5.10 -5.25
CA ARG A 75 -5.07 -6.15 -4.53
C ARG A 75 -5.94 -5.51 -3.44
N CYS A 76 -7.25 -5.59 -3.59
CA CYS A 76 -8.19 -5.02 -2.62
C CYS A 76 -9.47 -5.85 -2.46
N ARG A 77 -10.16 -5.65 -1.32
CA ARG A 77 -11.49 -6.21 -1.01
C ARG A 77 -12.28 -5.25 -0.12
N GLY A 78 -13.59 -5.19 -0.31
CA GLY A 78 -14.50 -4.39 0.53
C GLY A 78 -15.20 -5.23 1.60
N TYR A 79 -15.40 -4.63 2.79
CA TYR A 79 -16.11 -5.20 3.93
C TYR A 79 -16.99 -4.13 4.59
N ARG A 80 -18.23 -4.50 4.93
CA ARG A 80 -19.16 -3.64 5.68
C ARG A 80 -19.10 -3.90 7.18
#